data_AF-A0A1M3KIX7-F1
#
_entry.id   AF-A0A1M3KIX7-F1
#
_cell.length_a   1.000
_cell.length_b   1.000
_cell.length_c   1.000
_cell.angle_alpha   90.00
_cell.angle_beta   90.00
_cell.angle_gamma   90.00
#
_symmetry.space_group_name_H-M   'P 1'
#
loop_
_entity.id
_entity.type
_entity.pdbx_description
1 polymer ?
#
loop_
_entity_poly.entity_id
_entity_poly.type
_entity_poly.pdbx_seq_one_letter_code
_entity_poly.pdbx_strand_id
1 'polypeptide(L)'
;MAEHKHQRSIVELADDFERLRRRAVRQKRRVDESFEAWQRWSLTMDEAMAIVAVIASTPALTLDDLATKFAAILRAIEFNISIVDVEDFRHLRRFGRDLERLRVARPTVLHKSSRIDR
;
A
#
# COMPACT_ATOMS: atom_id res chain seq x y z
N MET A 1 -23.21 9.41 22.05
CA MET A 1 -21.98 8.65 22.39
C MET A 1 -21.28 8.36 21.08
N ALA A 2 -20.15 9.02 20.82
CA ALA A 2 -19.47 8.93 19.53
C ALA A 2 -18.78 7.57 19.42
N GLU A 3 -19.26 6.71 18.53
CA GLU A 3 -18.48 5.60 18.01
C GLU A 3 -17.27 6.19 17.28
N HIS A 4 -16.16 6.36 18.00
CA HIS A 4 -14.85 6.40 17.37
C HIS A 4 -14.61 4.99 16.79
N LYS A 5 -15.23 4.71 15.62
CA LYS A 5 -14.78 3.63 14.75
C LYS A 5 -13.28 3.83 14.61
N HIS A 6 -12.52 2.86 15.09
CA HIS A 6 -11.06 2.85 15.00
C HIS A 6 -10.71 3.02 13.52
N GLN A 7 -10.37 4.26 13.13
CA GLN A 7 -9.99 4.55 11.75
C GLN A 7 -8.61 3.94 11.59
N ARG A 8 -8.57 2.78 10.94
CA ARG A 8 -7.32 2.05 10.71
C ARG A 8 -6.29 2.94 10.03
N SER A 9 -5.03 2.78 10.44
CA SER A 9 -3.91 3.49 9.84
C SER A 9 -3.64 3.01 8.40
N ILE A 10 -2.99 3.86 7.59
CA ILE A 10 -2.56 3.52 6.23
C ILE A 10 -1.61 2.30 6.23
N VAL A 11 -0.78 2.17 7.26
CA VAL A 11 0.16 1.04 7.42
C VAL A 11 -0.60 -0.27 7.62
N GLU A 12 -1.55 -0.31 8.55
CA GLU A 12 -2.37 -1.52 8.77
C GLU A 12 -3.16 -1.91 7.52
N LEU A 13 -3.68 -0.93 6.77
CA LEU A 13 -4.35 -1.17 5.50
C LEU A 13 -3.39 -1.75 4.45
N ALA A 14 -2.17 -1.23 4.35
CA ALA A 14 -1.17 -1.73 3.42
C ALA A 14 -0.73 -3.18 3.74
N ASP A 15 -0.59 -3.52 5.03
CA ASP A 15 -0.26 -4.88 5.46
C ASP A 15 -1.37 -5.88 5.12
N ASP A 16 -2.63 -5.49 5.33
CA ASP A 16 -3.78 -6.31 4.94
C ASP A 16 -3.85 -6.52 3.43
N PHE A 17 -3.64 -5.46 2.66
CA PHE A 17 -3.56 -5.55 1.21
C PHE A 17 -2.46 -6.53 0.77
N GLU A 18 -1.26 -6.43 1.34
CA GLU A 18 -0.15 -7.33 0.97
C GLU A 18 -0.46 -8.79 1.34
N ARG A 19 -1.13 -9.03 2.47
CA ARG A 19 -1.60 -10.37 2.86
C ARG A 19 -2.58 -10.93 1.83
N LEU A 20 -3.59 -10.15 1.43
CA LEU A 20 -4.58 -10.55 0.43
C LEU A 20 -3.94 -10.75 -0.95
N ARG A 21 -3.04 -9.85 -1.38
CA ARG A 21 -2.29 -9.99 -2.63
C ARG A 21 -1.50 -11.30 -2.67
N ARG A 22 -0.76 -11.63 -1.60
CA ARG A 22 -0.04 -12.92 -1.52
C ARG A 22 -0.97 -14.13 -1.57
N ARG A 23 -2.15 -14.03 -0.93
CA ARG A 23 -3.18 -15.08 -0.99
C ARG A 23 -3.72 -15.25 -2.42
N ALA A 24 -4.07 -14.15 -3.08
CA ALA A 24 -4.57 -14.15 -4.44
C ALA A 24 -3.52 -14.70 -5.43
N VAL A 25 -2.24 -14.36 -5.27
CA VAL A 25 -1.14 -14.97 -6.06
C VAL A 25 -1.08 -16.50 -5.89
N ARG A 26 -1.29 -17.02 -4.67
CA ARG A 26 -1.34 -18.47 -4.44
C ARG A 26 -2.59 -19.10 -5.06
N GLN A 27 -3.74 -18.47 -4.92
CA GLN A 27 -5.01 -18.96 -5.48
C GLN A 27 -4.99 -18.94 -7.02
N LYS A 28 -4.36 -17.95 -7.64
CA LYS A 28 -4.24 -17.83 -9.10
C LYS A 28 -3.66 -19.08 -9.76
N ARG A 29 -2.78 -19.82 -9.06
CA ARG A 29 -2.20 -21.08 -9.56
C ARG A 29 -3.23 -22.19 -9.76
N ARG A 30 -4.41 -22.06 -9.15
CA ARG A 30 -5.49 -23.05 -9.13
C ARG A 30 -6.78 -22.53 -9.76
N VAL A 31 -6.78 -21.32 -10.33
CA VAL A 31 -7.98 -20.67 -10.86
C VAL A 31 -8.67 -21.52 -11.93
N ASP A 32 -7.90 -22.23 -12.74
CA ASP A 32 -8.42 -23.05 -13.84
C ASP A 32 -8.88 -24.45 -13.37
N GLU A 33 -8.70 -24.81 -12.10
CA GLU A 33 -9.09 -26.13 -11.57
C GLU A 33 -10.60 -26.27 -11.42
N SER A 34 -11.32 -25.19 -11.10
CA SER A 34 -12.78 -25.17 -10.97
C SER A 34 -13.37 -23.76 -10.92
N PHE A 35 -14.67 -23.63 -11.20
CA PHE A 35 -15.41 -22.38 -11.01
C PHE A 35 -15.31 -21.85 -9.57
N GLU A 36 -15.34 -22.73 -8.56
CA GLU A 36 -15.17 -22.34 -7.15
C GLU A 36 -13.76 -21.81 -6.87
N ALA A 37 -12.73 -22.34 -7.52
CA ALA A 37 -11.37 -21.85 -7.40
C ALA A 37 -11.23 -20.45 -8.01
N TRP A 38 -11.81 -20.24 -9.20
CA TRP A 38 -11.93 -18.91 -9.82
C TRP A 38 -12.67 -17.91 -8.93
N GLN A 39 -13.84 -18.29 -8.38
CA GLN A 39 -14.65 -17.41 -7.53
C GLN A 39 -13.92 -17.02 -6.24
N ARG A 40 -13.23 -17.96 -5.58
CA ARG A 40 -12.42 -17.66 -4.37
C ARG A 40 -11.27 -16.70 -4.67
N TRP A 41 -10.63 -16.85 -5.82
CA TRP A 41 -9.60 -15.91 -6.25
C TRP A 41 -10.20 -14.53 -6.52
N SER A 42 -11.30 -14.45 -7.28
CA SER A 42 -11.99 -13.18 -7.60
C SER A 42 -12.40 -12.42 -6.34
N LEU A 43 -13.03 -13.08 -5.36
CA LEU A 43 -13.39 -12.45 -4.09
C LEU A 43 -12.17 -11.88 -3.35
N THR A 44 -11.05 -12.60 -3.37
CA THR A 44 -9.81 -12.13 -2.74
C THR A 44 -9.23 -10.91 -3.47
N MET A 45 -9.38 -10.85 -4.80
CA MET A 45 -9.02 -9.67 -5.60
C MET A 45 -9.89 -8.47 -5.24
N ASP A 46 -11.20 -8.64 -5.17
CA ASP A 46 -12.17 -7.58 -4.85
C ASP A 46 -11.91 -7.01 -3.46
N GLU A 47 -11.68 -7.87 -2.46
CA GLU A 47 -11.27 -7.47 -1.11
C GLU A 47 -9.97 -6.65 -1.12
N ALA A 48 -8.94 -7.11 -1.87
CA ALA A 48 -7.66 -6.40 -1.96
C ALA A 48 -7.83 -5.01 -2.60
N MET A 49 -8.63 -4.90 -3.67
CA MET A 49 -8.87 -3.65 -4.36
C MET A 49 -9.71 -2.67 -3.54
N ALA A 50 -10.66 -3.17 -2.74
CA ALA A 50 -11.41 -2.34 -1.80
C ALA A 50 -10.48 -1.68 -0.76
N ILE A 51 -9.48 -2.42 -0.24
CA ILE A 51 -8.49 -1.86 0.69
C ILE A 51 -7.63 -0.80 0.00
N VAL A 52 -7.19 -1.04 -1.24
CA VAL A 52 -6.42 -0.05 -2.01
C VAL A 52 -7.23 1.22 -2.25
N ALA A 53 -8.53 1.11 -2.52
CA ALA A 53 -9.41 2.27 -2.66
C ALA A 53 -9.50 3.09 -1.36
N VAL A 54 -9.57 2.43 -0.20
CA VAL A 54 -9.52 3.10 1.11
C VAL A 54 -8.17 3.78 1.34
N ILE A 55 -7.06 3.10 1.05
CA ILE A 55 -5.71 3.70 1.12
C ILE A 55 -5.61 4.93 0.21
N ALA A 56 -6.12 4.83 -1.02
CA ALA A 56 -6.13 5.90 -2.02
C ALA A 56 -6.94 7.13 -1.56
N SER A 57 -8.05 6.94 -0.85
CA SER A 57 -8.88 8.03 -0.34
C SER A 57 -8.42 8.58 1.02
N THR A 58 -7.62 7.82 1.78
CA THR A 58 -7.12 8.25 3.09
C THR A 58 -6.06 9.34 2.92
N PRO A 59 -6.17 10.50 3.60
CA PRO A 59 -5.15 11.54 3.58
C PRO A 59 -3.81 11.02 4.14
N ALA A 60 -2.71 11.30 3.45
CA ALA A 60 -1.37 11.04 3.98
C ALA A 60 -0.90 12.26 4.78
N LEU A 61 -0.61 12.06 6.07
CA LEU A 61 -0.20 13.15 6.97
C LEU A 61 1.32 13.24 7.11
N THR A 62 2.02 12.16 6.77
CA THR A 62 3.47 12.04 6.84
C THR A 62 4.07 11.55 5.52
N LEU A 63 5.38 11.71 5.36
CA LEU A 63 6.12 11.11 4.25
C LEU A 63 6.02 9.58 4.26
N ASP A 64 5.98 8.98 5.45
CA ASP A 64 5.83 7.53 5.62
C ASP A 64 4.46 7.04 5.14
N ASP A 65 3.40 7.79 5.45
CA ASP A 65 2.05 7.52 4.94
C ASP A 65 2.01 7.62 3.42
N LEU A 66 2.64 8.67 2.86
CA LEU A 66 2.69 8.88 1.41
C LEU A 66 3.44 7.76 0.70
N ALA A 67 4.60 7.36 1.22
CA ALA A 67 5.40 6.26 0.69
C ALA A 67 4.63 4.93 0.76
N THR A 68 3.98 4.65 1.90
CA THR A 68 3.17 3.44 2.11
C THR A 68 1.98 3.39 1.14
N LYS A 69 1.25 4.51 1.03
CA LYS A 69 0.12 4.67 0.10
C LYS A 69 0.56 4.46 -1.34
N PHE A 70 1.65 5.11 -1.75
CA PHE A 70 2.18 4.97 -3.10
C PHE A 70 2.60 3.53 -3.40
N ALA A 71 3.29 2.87 -2.46
CA ALA A 71 3.70 1.48 -2.61
C ALA A 71 2.50 0.54 -2.79
N ALA A 72 1.45 0.69 -1.98
CA ALA A 72 0.23 -0.12 -2.10
C ALA A 72 -0.46 0.06 -3.46
N ILE A 73 -0.61 1.31 -3.92
CA ILE A 73 -1.21 1.62 -5.23
C ILE A 73 -0.36 1.04 -6.36
N LEU A 74 0.96 1.24 -6.32
CA LEU A 74 1.87 0.72 -7.34
C LEU A 74 1.76 -0.80 -7.45
N ARG A 75 1.72 -1.51 -6.30
CA ARG A 75 1.54 -2.96 -6.26
C ARG A 75 0.18 -3.40 -6.80
N ALA A 76 -0.88 -2.64 -6.53
CA ALA A 76 -2.22 -2.92 -7.08
C ALA A 76 -2.24 -2.78 -8.61
N ILE A 77 -1.54 -1.78 -9.14
CA ILE A 77 -1.34 -1.62 -10.58
C ILE A 77 -0.58 -2.83 -11.12
N GLU A 78 0.59 -3.18 -10.56
CA GLU A 78 1.40 -4.36 -10.94
C GLU A 78 0.59 -5.65 -11.02
N PHE A 79 -0.32 -5.80 -10.07
CA PHE A 79 -1.11 -7.00 -9.93
C PHE A 79 -2.20 -7.15 -11.01
N ASN A 80 -2.63 -6.03 -11.59
CA ASN A 80 -3.67 -5.95 -12.62
C ASN A 80 -3.14 -5.71 -14.04
N ILE A 81 -1.82 -5.68 -14.27
CA ILE A 81 -1.26 -5.27 -15.57
C ILE A 81 -1.58 -6.29 -16.67
N SER A 82 -2.64 -5.98 -17.40
CA SER A 82 -2.74 -6.15 -18.85
C SER A 82 -2.78 -4.78 -19.57
N ILE A 83 -2.65 -3.64 -18.87
CA ILE A 83 -3.19 -2.34 -19.36
C ILE A 83 -2.20 -1.15 -19.33
N VAL A 84 -0.99 -1.26 -18.76
CA VAL A 84 -0.09 -0.09 -18.63
C VAL A 84 1.10 -0.19 -19.58
N ASP A 85 1.37 0.88 -20.34
CA ASP A 85 2.59 1.04 -21.14
C ASP A 85 3.83 0.83 -20.26
N VAL A 86 4.80 0.09 -20.79
CA VAL A 86 6.05 -0.28 -20.12
C VAL A 86 6.84 0.98 -19.70
N GLU A 87 6.68 2.10 -20.39
CA GLU A 87 7.35 3.36 -20.06
C GLU A 87 6.75 4.09 -18.86
N ASP A 88 5.45 4.32 -18.84
CA ASP A 88 4.76 4.95 -17.69
C ASP A 88 4.99 4.16 -16.41
N PHE A 89 5.00 2.84 -16.54
CA PHE A 89 5.25 1.96 -15.42
C PHE A 89 6.69 2.06 -14.88
N ARG A 90 7.67 2.34 -15.75
CA ARG A 90 9.06 2.63 -15.34
C ARG A 90 9.15 3.94 -14.56
N HIS A 91 8.42 4.98 -14.96
CA HIS A 91 8.39 6.25 -14.24
C HIS A 91 7.79 6.12 -12.83
N LEU A 92 6.66 5.42 -12.71
CA LEU A 92 6.05 5.16 -11.40
C LEU A 92 6.98 4.39 -10.46
N ARG A 93 7.68 3.36 -10.97
CA ARG A 93 8.69 2.64 -10.19
C ARG A 93 9.87 3.51 -9.77
N ARG A 94 10.32 4.42 -10.64
CA ARG A 94 11.41 5.35 -10.31
C ARG A 94 10.99 6.29 -9.18
N PHE A 95 9.80 6.89 -9.28
CA PHE A 95 9.26 7.76 -8.24
C PHE A 95 9.12 7.02 -6.90
N GLY A 96 8.63 5.78 -6.90
CA GLY A 96 8.55 4.98 -5.67
C GLY A 96 9.91 4.74 -5.00
N ARG A 97 10.97 4.53 -5.79
CA ARG A 97 12.35 4.41 -5.24
C ARG A 97 12.84 5.73 -4.65
N ASP A 98 12.50 6.86 -5.27
CA ASP A 98 12.92 8.18 -4.78
C ASP A 98 12.20 8.55 -3.48
N LEU A 99 10.91 8.20 -3.33
CA LEU A 99 10.18 8.33 -2.05
C LEU A 99 10.84 7.51 -0.93
N GLU A 100 11.23 6.26 -1.21
CA GLU A 100 11.89 5.41 -0.23
C GLU A 100 13.26 5.96 0.18
N ARG A 101 14.02 6.53 -0.75
CA ARG A 101 15.28 7.22 -0.44
C ARG A 101 15.07 8.42 0.48
N LEU A 102 14.03 9.23 0.23
CA LEU A 102 13.69 10.36 1.09
C LEU A 102 13.28 9.92 2.49
N ARG A 103 12.59 8.78 2.61
CA ARG A 103 12.25 8.16 3.88
C ARG A 103 13.49 7.79 4.69
N VAL A 104 14.43 7.09 4.07
CA VAL A 104 15.67 6.62 4.73
C VAL A 104 16.64 7.77 5.05
N ALA A 105 16.67 8.81 4.21
CA ALA A 105 17.59 9.93 4.37
C ALA A 105 17.22 10.91 5.49
N ARG A 106 16.09 10.74 6.20
CA ARG A 106 15.69 11.63 7.30
C ARG A 106 16.72 11.56 8.45
N PRO A 107 17.45 12.64 8.74
CA PRO A 107 18.23 12.72 9.97
C PRO A 107 17.24 12.77 11.14
N THR A 108 17.46 11.93 12.15
CA THR A 108 16.78 12.06 13.44
C THR A 108 17.20 13.42 14.01
N VAL A 109 16.34 14.43 13.91
CA VAL A 109 16.58 15.71 14.58
C VAL A 109 16.40 15.45 16.08
N LEU A 110 17.50 15.09 16.74
CA LEU A 110 17.61 15.14 18.18
C LEU A 110 17.47 16.61 18.59
N HIS A 111 16.27 17.00 19.01
CA HIS A 111 16.07 18.23 19.77
C HIS A 111 16.86 18.10 21.08
N LYS A 112 18.14 18.47 21.07
CA LYS A 112 18.83 18.86 22.29
C LYS A 112 18.20 20.18 22.73
N SER A 113 17.19 20.10 23.60
CA SER A 113 16.78 21.25 24.40
C SER A 113 17.98 21.70 25.20
N SER A 114 18.58 22.81 24.74
CA SER A 114 19.53 23.58 25.51
C SER A 114 18.89 23.91 26.85
N ARG A 115 19.41 23.35 27.94
CA ARG A 115 19.21 23.91 29.28
C ARG A 115 19.77 25.33 29.23
N ILE A 116 18.86 26.30 29.25
CA ILE A 116 19.19 27.68 29.55
C ILE A 116 19.34 27.73 31.06
N ASP A 117 20.58 27.58 31.54
CA ASP A 117 20.95 28.09 32.86
C ASP A 117 21.26 29.57 32.70
N ARG A 118 20.40 30.43 33.27
CA ARG A 118 20.73 31.76 33.79
C ARG A 118 19.56 32.30 34.61
#